data_AF-A0A251P9S3-F1
#
_entry.id   AF-A0A251P9S3-F1
#
_cell.length_a   1.000
_cell.length_b   1.000
_cell.length_c   1.000
_cell.angle_alpha   90.00
_cell.angle_beta   90.00
_cell.angle_gamma   90.00
#
_symmetry.space_group_name_H-M   'P 1'
#
loop_
_entity.id
_entity.type
_entity.pdbx_description
1 polymer ?
#
loop_
_entity_poly.entity_id
_entity_poly.type
_entity_poly.pdbx_seq_one_letter_code
_entity_poly.pdbx_strand_id
1 'polypeptide(L)'
;MTADTTTSSYWFNWRVMLCTIWVLTSMTLSVILVCKFEGPGSSKRRSRETQQEISAGTLYEDETWRPCLKGIHPAWLLAFRIFAFFVLLVLLIITAFVDGGGIFLFYTQWTFTLITIYFGLGSLLSMRGCYQYHKKTAGDKVESFEVDTEQGTFVSPPLGVNSGTSATDKASGSHVEQPQARQPAGFWGYVFQIIFQMNAGAVVLTDCVFWFIIVPFLTIKDYNLNFLIINMHTINAVFLLGETALNSLPFPWFRIGYFFLWTVTYVVFQWLVHAFFKLWWPYPFLDLSSPYVPLWYLSVGLLHIPCYSIFALIMKMKHQLYSTRFPESYQCGR
;
A
#
# COMPACT_ATOMS: atom_id res chain seq x y z
N MET A 1 -27.76 -25.03 -21.36
CA MET A 1 -26.50 -25.09 -22.12
C MET A 1 -25.73 -23.82 -21.81
N THR A 2 -24.49 -23.93 -21.35
CA THR A 2 -23.60 -22.77 -21.18
C THR A 2 -23.32 -22.16 -22.54
N ALA A 3 -23.51 -20.85 -22.68
CA ALA A 3 -23.29 -20.14 -23.95
C ALA A 3 -21.82 -20.26 -24.37
N ASP A 4 -21.57 -20.39 -25.68
CA ASP A 4 -20.21 -20.49 -26.20
C ASP A 4 -19.56 -19.11 -26.28
N THR A 5 -18.67 -18.82 -25.33
CA THR A 5 -18.07 -17.49 -25.15
C THR A 5 -17.12 -17.09 -26.29
N THR A 6 -16.68 -18.04 -27.12
CA THR A 6 -15.77 -17.76 -28.26
C THR A 6 -16.53 -17.29 -29.51
N THR A 7 -17.87 -17.34 -29.49
CA THR A 7 -18.70 -16.92 -30.62
C THR A 7 -18.97 -15.42 -30.62
N SER A 8 -18.96 -14.79 -31.79
CA SER A 8 -19.20 -13.34 -31.93
C SER A 8 -20.59 -12.92 -31.42
N SER A 9 -21.60 -13.78 -31.56
CA SER A 9 -22.96 -13.53 -31.09
C SER A 9 -23.07 -13.40 -29.56
N TYR A 10 -22.16 -14.04 -28.80
CA TYR A 10 -22.10 -13.87 -27.35
C TYR A 10 -21.73 -12.43 -26.96
N TRP A 11 -20.77 -11.84 -27.68
CA TRP A 11 -20.24 -10.50 -27.42
C TRP A 11 -21.12 -9.38 -28.01
N PHE A 12 -21.80 -9.65 -29.13
CA PHE A 12 -22.69 -8.71 -29.77
C PHE A 12 -24.09 -8.70 -29.10
N ASN A 13 -24.11 -8.31 -27.83
CA ASN A 13 -25.31 -8.23 -27.01
C ASN A 13 -25.41 -6.85 -26.35
N TRP A 14 -26.61 -6.26 -26.31
CA TRP A 14 -26.85 -4.97 -25.65
C TRP A 14 -26.42 -4.97 -24.17
N ARG A 15 -26.49 -6.12 -23.50
CA ARG A 15 -26.01 -6.28 -22.11
C ARG A 15 -24.51 -6.11 -22.01
N VAL A 16 -23.75 -6.64 -22.97
CA VAL A 16 -22.31 -6.48 -23.06
C VAL A 16 -21.98 -5.01 -23.30
N MET A 17 -22.71 -4.33 -24.19
CA MET A 17 -22.53 -2.89 -24.43
C MET A 17 -22.72 -2.07 -23.15
N LEU A 18 -23.74 -2.36 -22.34
CA LEU A 18 -23.92 -1.69 -21.05
C LEU A 18 -22.77 -1.99 -20.07
N CYS A 19 -22.32 -3.24 -19.99
CA CYS A 19 -21.16 -3.59 -19.15
C CYS A 19 -19.90 -2.84 -19.60
N THR A 20 -19.67 -2.74 -20.91
CA THR A 20 -18.56 -1.98 -21.49
C THR A 20 -18.65 -0.50 -21.12
N ILE A 21 -19.85 0.09 -21.19
CA ILE A 21 -20.06 1.48 -20.75
C ILE A 21 -19.67 1.64 -19.28
N TRP A 22 -20.14 0.76 -18.37
CA TRP A 22 -19.78 0.84 -16.95
C TRP A 22 -18.28 0.72 -16.69
N VAL A 23 -17.61 -0.22 -17.37
CA VAL A 23 -16.16 -0.43 -17.26
C VAL A 23 -15.40 0.79 -17.78
N LEU A 24 -15.78 1.33 -18.95
CA LEU A 24 -15.14 2.51 -19.54
C LEU A 24 -15.37 3.77 -18.71
N THR A 25 -16.58 3.97 -18.16
CA THR A 25 -16.86 5.08 -17.25
C THR A 25 -15.99 4.98 -16.00
N SER A 26 -15.90 3.80 -15.38
CA SER A 26 -15.06 3.57 -14.20
C SER A 26 -13.58 3.82 -14.49
N MET A 27 -13.09 3.31 -15.63
CA MET A 27 -11.72 3.55 -16.09
C MET A 27 -11.44 5.03 -16.31
N THR A 28 -12.33 5.73 -17.03
CA THR A 28 -12.17 7.14 -17.38
C THR A 28 -12.17 8.01 -16.12
N LEU A 29 -13.13 7.81 -15.21
CA LEU A 29 -13.18 8.55 -13.95
C LEU A 29 -11.93 8.31 -13.10
N SER A 30 -11.41 7.07 -13.08
CA SER A 30 -10.20 6.71 -12.34
C SER A 30 -8.95 7.37 -12.91
N VAL A 31 -8.79 7.37 -14.24
CA VAL A 31 -7.70 8.06 -14.92
C VAL A 31 -7.79 9.57 -14.68
N ILE A 32 -8.97 10.18 -14.82
CA ILE A 32 -9.18 11.61 -14.53
C ILE A 32 -8.79 11.92 -13.09
N LEU A 33 -9.20 11.09 -12.13
CA LEU A 33 -8.88 11.27 -10.71
C LEU A 33 -7.36 11.22 -10.48
N VAL A 34 -6.68 10.19 -10.99
CA VAL A 34 -5.21 10.06 -10.87
C VAL A 34 -4.50 11.22 -11.56
N CYS A 35 -4.86 11.55 -12.80
CA CYS A 35 -4.25 12.66 -13.54
C CYS A 35 -4.51 14.02 -12.88
N LYS A 36 -5.65 14.22 -12.22
CA LYS A 36 -5.96 15.46 -11.49
C LYS A 36 -5.01 15.69 -10.32
N PHE A 37 -4.65 14.64 -9.58
CA PHE A 37 -3.83 14.75 -8.38
C PHE A 37 -2.33 14.53 -8.64
N GLU A 38 -1.95 13.68 -9.61
CA GLU A 38 -0.56 13.29 -9.88
C GLU A 38 -0.06 13.69 -11.28
N GLY A 39 -0.92 14.25 -12.15
CA GLY A 39 -0.56 14.60 -13.52
C GLY A 39 0.23 15.91 -13.69
N PRO A 40 0.84 16.16 -14.87
CA PRO A 40 1.77 17.28 -15.11
C PRO A 40 1.20 18.69 -14.86
N GLY A 41 -0.12 18.83 -14.91
CA GLY A 41 -0.82 20.10 -14.67
C GLY A 41 -1.03 20.47 -13.19
N SER A 42 -0.86 19.52 -12.27
CA SER A 42 -1.03 19.77 -10.82
C SER A 42 0.06 20.69 -10.26
N SER A 43 1.24 20.70 -10.88
CA SER A 43 2.37 21.57 -10.51
C SER A 43 2.12 23.06 -10.83
N LYS A 44 1.47 23.38 -11.97
CA LYS A 44 1.21 24.78 -12.37
C LYS A 44 0.04 25.44 -11.62
N ARG A 45 -0.97 24.66 -11.20
CA ARG A 45 -2.12 25.16 -10.42
C ARG A 45 -1.80 25.39 -8.94
N ARG A 46 -0.75 24.73 -8.43
CA ARG A 46 -0.24 24.77 -7.05
C ARG A 46 0.37 26.11 -6.59
N SER A 47 0.64 27.04 -7.50
CA SER A 47 1.33 28.30 -7.19
C SER A 47 0.43 29.36 -6.51
N ARG A 48 -0.90 29.19 -6.50
CA ARG A 48 -1.86 30.18 -5.96
C ARG A 48 -2.65 29.75 -4.71
N GLU A 49 -2.56 28.49 -4.26
CA GLU A 49 -3.22 27.93 -3.06
C GLU A 49 -2.17 27.39 -2.05
N THR A 50 -1.16 28.21 -1.79
CA THR A 50 0.26 27.83 -1.71
C THR A 50 0.77 27.22 -0.38
N GLN A 51 -0.06 26.65 0.51
CA GLN A 51 0.48 26.02 1.74
C GLN A 51 -0.31 24.79 2.24
N GLN A 52 -1.62 24.73 2.03
CA GLN A 52 -2.47 23.72 2.68
C GLN A 52 -2.59 22.40 1.87
N GLU A 53 -2.34 22.42 0.56
CA GLU A 53 -2.42 21.27 -0.36
C GLU A 53 -1.06 20.62 -0.72
N ILE A 54 0.06 21.12 -0.19
CA ILE A 54 1.41 20.58 -0.47
C ILE A 54 1.57 19.12 0.04
N SER A 55 0.66 18.66 0.90
CA SER A 55 0.82 17.42 1.67
C SER A 55 -0.03 16.22 1.22
N ALA A 56 -1.10 16.36 0.43
CA ALA A 56 -2.07 15.26 0.28
C ALA A 56 -1.53 13.99 -0.43
N GLY A 57 -0.61 14.13 -1.39
CA GLY A 57 -0.07 12.99 -2.16
C GLY A 57 1.44 12.77 -2.03
N THR A 58 2.15 13.65 -1.32
CA THR A 58 3.61 13.63 -1.20
C THR A 58 4.02 12.52 -0.23
N LEU A 59 4.79 11.56 -0.75
CA LEU A 59 5.40 10.48 0.01
C LEU A 59 6.87 10.82 0.28
N TYR A 60 7.32 10.63 1.52
CA TYR A 60 8.73 10.75 1.88
C TYR A 60 9.41 9.38 1.94
N GLU A 61 10.72 9.34 1.66
CA GLU A 61 11.47 8.08 1.60
C GLU A 61 11.42 7.31 2.93
N ASP A 62 11.52 8.03 4.05
CA ASP A 62 11.47 7.47 5.40
C ASP A 62 10.11 6.84 5.73
N GLU A 63 9.02 7.34 5.15
CA GLU A 63 7.66 6.83 5.39
C GLU A 63 7.46 5.41 4.84
N THR A 64 8.33 4.95 3.93
CA THR A 64 8.22 3.61 3.30
C THR A 64 8.74 2.48 4.19
N TRP A 65 9.66 2.78 5.10
CA TRP A 65 10.38 1.77 5.89
C TRP A 65 10.40 2.02 7.40
N ARG A 66 10.01 3.22 7.85
CA ARG A 66 9.93 3.50 9.29
C ARG A 66 8.62 2.99 9.89
N PRO A 67 8.66 2.52 11.15
CA PRO A 67 7.45 2.34 11.95
C PRO A 67 6.80 3.69 12.28
N CYS A 68 5.50 3.67 12.56
CA CYS A 68 4.75 4.87 12.95
C CYS A 68 5.06 5.38 14.37
N LEU A 69 5.69 4.57 15.22
CA LEU A 69 6.06 4.90 16.60
C LEU A 69 7.59 4.94 16.75
N LYS A 70 8.15 6.00 17.36
CA LYS A 70 9.60 6.19 17.59
C LYS A 70 10.22 5.02 18.34
N GLY A 71 9.48 4.43 19.29
CA GLY A 71 9.97 3.36 20.16
C GLY A 71 10.14 2.00 19.46
N ILE A 72 9.57 1.82 18.26
CA ILE A 72 9.72 0.57 17.51
C ILE A 72 10.95 0.70 16.60
N HIS A 73 11.94 -0.15 16.83
CA HIS A 73 13.12 -0.19 15.97
C HIS A 73 12.70 -0.62 14.53
N PRO A 74 13.19 0.04 13.46
CA PRO A 74 12.83 -0.28 12.07
C PRO A 74 13.02 -1.75 11.67
N ALA A 75 13.95 -2.45 12.32
CA ALA A 75 14.17 -3.88 12.12
C ALA A 75 12.94 -4.76 12.44
N TRP A 76 12.06 -4.37 13.36
CA TRP A 76 10.84 -5.13 13.66
C TRP A 76 9.83 -5.09 12.51
N LEU A 77 9.67 -3.92 11.87
CA LEU A 77 8.85 -3.78 10.68
C LEU A 77 9.45 -4.59 9.51
N LEU A 78 10.77 -4.58 9.36
CA LEU A 78 11.47 -5.42 8.37
C LEU A 78 11.21 -6.91 8.64
N ALA A 79 11.39 -7.37 9.88
CA ALA A 79 11.18 -8.77 10.26
C ALA A 79 9.74 -9.22 10.00
N PHE A 80 8.75 -8.38 10.34
CA PHE A 80 7.35 -8.62 10.05
C PHE A 80 7.10 -8.75 8.54
N ARG A 81 7.63 -7.84 7.72
CA ARG A 81 7.45 -7.87 6.26
C ARG A 81 8.09 -9.11 5.61
N ILE A 82 9.29 -9.49 6.07
CA ILE A 82 9.97 -10.71 5.60
C ILE A 82 9.16 -11.95 5.97
N PHE A 83 8.70 -12.03 7.22
CA PHE A 83 7.87 -13.15 7.69
C PHE A 83 6.58 -13.27 6.88
N ALA A 84 5.84 -12.15 6.73
CA ALA A 84 4.61 -12.11 5.94
C ALA A 84 4.88 -12.51 4.48
N PHE A 85 5.96 -12.01 3.86
CA PHE A 85 6.34 -12.37 2.50
C PHE A 85 6.54 -13.87 2.33
N PHE A 86 7.29 -14.52 3.21
CA PHE A 86 7.54 -15.96 3.11
C PHE A 86 6.28 -16.80 3.34
N VAL A 87 5.46 -16.46 4.34
CA VAL A 87 4.20 -17.16 4.60
C VAL A 87 3.28 -17.07 3.39
N LEU A 88 3.08 -15.86 2.86
CA LEU A 88 2.23 -15.62 1.69
C LEU A 88 2.80 -16.32 0.45
N LEU A 89 4.10 -16.24 0.20
CA LEU A 89 4.74 -16.88 -0.95
C LEU A 89 4.58 -18.42 -0.90
N VAL A 90 4.80 -19.04 0.25
CA VAL A 90 4.63 -20.48 0.42
C VAL A 90 3.18 -20.89 0.18
N LEU A 91 2.21 -20.15 0.73
CA LEU A 91 0.79 -20.40 0.49
C LEU A 91 0.40 -20.23 -0.99
N LEU A 92 0.93 -19.21 -1.66
CA LEU A 92 0.71 -19.00 -3.10
C LEU A 92 1.23 -20.21 -3.90
N ILE A 93 2.43 -20.67 -3.58
CA ILE A 93 3.08 -21.81 -4.24
C ILE A 93 2.26 -23.09 -4.01
N ILE A 94 1.89 -23.38 -2.75
CA ILE A 94 1.08 -24.56 -2.41
C ILE A 94 -0.23 -24.55 -3.19
N THR A 95 -0.91 -23.42 -3.23
CA THR A 95 -2.22 -23.32 -3.90
C THR A 95 -2.07 -23.49 -5.41
N ALA A 96 -1.06 -22.87 -6.01
CA ALA A 96 -0.76 -23.05 -7.44
C ALA A 96 -0.43 -24.51 -7.79
N PHE A 97 0.23 -25.25 -6.88
CA PHE A 97 0.52 -26.66 -7.07
C PHE A 97 -0.68 -27.58 -6.86
N VAL A 98 -1.50 -27.33 -5.83
CA VAL A 98 -2.64 -28.18 -5.46
C VAL A 98 -3.81 -27.99 -6.41
N ASP A 99 -4.18 -26.73 -6.68
CA ASP A 99 -5.36 -26.39 -7.46
C ASP A 99 -5.03 -26.11 -8.95
N GLY A 100 -3.74 -26.07 -9.30
CA GLY A 100 -3.24 -25.85 -10.65
C GLY A 100 -3.30 -24.38 -11.10
N GLY A 101 -2.83 -24.10 -12.32
CA GLY A 101 -2.73 -22.73 -12.85
C GLY A 101 -4.08 -22.02 -13.08
N GLY A 102 -5.19 -22.77 -13.13
CA GLY A 102 -6.53 -22.21 -13.32
C GLY A 102 -6.98 -21.27 -12.19
N ILE A 103 -6.37 -21.36 -11.01
CA ILE A 103 -6.68 -20.47 -9.89
C ILE A 103 -6.36 -19.01 -10.19
N PHE A 104 -5.40 -18.73 -11.07
CA PHE A 104 -5.04 -17.37 -11.47
C PHE A 104 -6.11 -16.70 -12.35
N LEU A 105 -7.18 -17.41 -12.68
CA LEU A 105 -8.40 -16.82 -13.23
C LEU A 105 -9.25 -16.14 -12.15
N PHE A 106 -9.01 -16.35 -10.86
CA PHE A 106 -9.80 -15.72 -9.79
C PHE A 106 -9.18 -14.41 -9.33
N TYR A 107 -10.03 -13.39 -9.14
CA TYR A 107 -9.61 -12.08 -8.63
C TYR A 107 -9.00 -12.17 -7.22
N THR A 108 -9.48 -13.10 -6.40
CA THR A 108 -8.91 -13.37 -5.07
C THR A 108 -7.43 -13.77 -5.15
N GLN A 109 -7.03 -14.55 -6.17
CA GLN A 109 -5.64 -14.93 -6.39
C GLN A 109 -4.79 -13.79 -6.94
N TRP A 110 -5.38 -12.92 -7.78
CA TRP A 110 -4.73 -11.68 -8.20
C TRP A 110 -4.41 -10.79 -7.00
N THR A 111 -5.37 -10.61 -6.09
CA THR A 111 -5.17 -9.86 -4.84
C THR A 111 -4.15 -10.53 -3.93
N PHE A 112 -4.21 -11.85 -3.74
CA PHE A 112 -3.23 -12.59 -2.93
C PHE A 112 -1.80 -12.45 -3.47
N THR A 113 -1.64 -12.54 -4.79
CA THR A 113 -0.37 -12.33 -5.49
C THR A 113 0.12 -10.89 -5.32
N LEU A 114 -0.76 -9.90 -5.45
CA LEU A 114 -0.41 -8.48 -5.30
C LEU A 114 0.02 -8.14 -3.86
N ILE A 115 -0.58 -8.76 -2.84
CA ILE A 115 -0.15 -8.64 -1.43
C ILE A 115 1.22 -9.30 -1.23
N THR A 116 1.45 -10.46 -1.85
CA THR A 116 2.76 -11.13 -1.79
C THR A 116 3.85 -10.23 -2.41
N ILE A 117 3.59 -9.65 -3.58
CA ILE A 117 4.50 -8.68 -4.24
C ILE A 117 4.72 -7.46 -3.35
N TYR A 118 3.66 -6.94 -2.72
CA TYR A 118 3.74 -5.82 -1.79
C TYR A 118 4.71 -6.09 -0.64
N PHE A 119 4.59 -7.23 0.05
CA PHE A 119 5.48 -7.58 1.15
C PHE A 119 6.92 -7.85 0.68
N GLY A 120 7.10 -8.39 -0.52
CA GLY A 120 8.43 -8.54 -1.13
C GLY A 120 9.10 -7.18 -1.39
N LEU A 121 8.38 -6.24 -2.03
CA LEU A 121 8.86 -4.89 -2.28
C LEU A 121 9.09 -4.11 -0.97
N GLY A 122 8.17 -4.24 -0.02
CA GLY A 122 8.28 -3.64 1.31
C GLY A 122 9.48 -4.15 2.09
N SER A 123 9.80 -5.44 1.98
CA SER A 123 11.01 -6.03 2.58
C SER A 123 12.27 -5.43 1.96
N LEU A 124 12.33 -5.29 0.64
CA LEU A 124 13.46 -4.67 -0.05
C LEU A 124 13.66 -3.21 0.36
N LEU A 125 12.58 -2.41 0.38
CA LEU A 125 12.63 -1.01 0.80
C LEU A 125 12.99 -0.88 2.28
N SER A 126 12.42 -1.72 3.14
CA SER A 126 12.78 -1.77 4.56
C SER A 126 14.23 -2.14 4.81
N MET A 127 14.78 -3.09 4.05
CA MET A 127 16.17 -3.50 4.18
C MET A 127 17.11 -2.37 3.79
N ARG A 128 16.82 -1.69 2.66
CA ARG A 128 17.57 -0.50 2.23
C ARG A 128 17.51 0.63 3.25
N GLY A 129 16.32 0.92 3.77
CA GLY A 129 16.11 1.94 4.79
C GLY A 129 16.81 1.63 6.11
N CYS A 130 16.73 0.39 6.59
CA CYS A 130 17.45 -0.07 7.79
C CYS A 130 18.97 0.00 7.61
N TYR A 131 19.48 -0.37 6.43
CA TYR A 131 20.91 -0.25 6.12
C TYR A 131 21.39 1.20 6.16
N GLN A 132 20.65 2.13 5.55
CA GLN A 132 20.97 3.56 5.62
C GLN A 132 20.88 4.10 7.05
N TYR A 133 19.86 3.69 7.81
CA TYR A 133 19.68 4.07 9.21
C TYR A 133 20.88 3.63 10.07
N HIS A 134 21.34 2.39 9.88
CA HIS A 134 22.50 1.86 10.59
C HIS A 134 23.79 2.57 10.19
N LYS A 135 24.00 2.82 8.89
CA LYS A 135 25.16 3.57 8.41
C LYS A 135 25.21 4.98 9.02
N LYS A 136 24.07 5.67 9.11
CA LYS A 136 23.99 7.01 9.71
C LYS A 136 24.30 7.00 11.21
N THR A 137 23.75 6.04 11.96
CA THR A 137 24.04 5.90 13.40
C THR A 137 25.45 5.41 13.70
N ALA A 138 26.07 4.66 12.78
CA ALA A 138 27.48 4.28 12.90
C ALA A 138 28.42 5.46 12.60
N GLY A 139 28.12 6.28 11.59
CA GLY A 139 28.90 7.49 11.27
C GLY A 139 28.85 8.56 12.36
N ASP A 140 27.67 8.80 12.94
CA ASP A 140 27.46 9.76 14.04
C ASP A 140 28.18 9.34 15.33
N LYS A 141 28.32 8.02 15.56
CA LYS A 141 29.17 7.48 16.61
C LYS A 141 30.65 7.75 16.36
N VAL A 142 31.14 7.64 15.12
CA VAL A 142 32.56 7.88 14.82
C VAL A 142 32.92 9.36 14.95
N GLU A 143 32.07 10.28 14.46
CA GLU A 143 32.29 11.73 14.64
C GLU A 143 32.26 12.16 16.12
N SER A 144 31.44 11.52 16.97
CA SER A 144 31.41 11.81 18.41
C SER A 144 32.60 11.22 19.19
N PHE A 145 33.28 10.19 18.67
CA PHE A 145 34.50 9.63 19.30
C PHE A 145 35.79 10.33 18.85
N GLU A 146 35.82 11.00 17.68
CA GLU A 146 37.00 11.73 17.20
C GLU A 146 37.20 13.12 17.85
N VAL A 147 36.23 13.65 18.60
CA VAL A 147 36.35 14.97 19.26
C VAL A 147 37.06 14.92 20.63
N ASP A 148 37.26 13.74 21.23
CA ASP A 148 37.72 13.63 22.63
C ASP A 148 39.09 12.93 22.85
N THR A 149 39.88 12.66 21.81
CA THR A 149 41.11 11.82 21.97
C THR A 149 42.45 12.52 21.69
N GLU A 150 42.51 13.84 21.56
CA GLU A 150 43.80 14.54 21.41
C GLU A 150 43.92 15.84 22.21
N GLN A 151 43.80 15.75 23.55
CA GLN A 151 44.51 16.70 24.43
C GLN A 151 44.74 16.19 25.87
N GLY A 152 45.93 15.61 26.07
CA GLY A 152 46.63 15.49 27.36
C GLY A 152 48.11 15.27 27.06
N THR A 153 49.13 15.81 27.71
CA THR A 153 49.31 16.56 28.96
C THR A 153 50.78 17.01 28.93
N PHE A 154 51.15 18.25 29.28
CA PHE A 154 52.29 18.58 30.17
C PHE A 154 52.42 20.10 30.45
N VAL A 155 52.72 20.40 31.72
CA VAL A 155 52.72 21.69 32.47
C VAL A 155 54.10 22.39 32.32
N SER A 156 54.25 23.72 32.15
CA SER A 156 54.37 24.78 33.18
C SER A 156 54.75 26.17 32.58
N PRO A 157 54.51 27.31 33.28
CA PRO A 157 54.57 28.70 32.76
C PRO A 157 55.93 29.42 33.04
N PRO A 158 56.26 30.58 32.40
CA PRO A 158 55.91 31.89 32.98
C PRO A 158 55.73 33.09 32.00
N LEU A 159 55.00 34.10 32.50
CA LEU A 159 55.09 35.57 32.30
C LEU A 159 55.14 36.20 30.89
N GLY A 160 54.17 37.09 30.61
CA GLY A 160 54.43 38.31 29.83
C GLY A 160 53.36 38.79 28.84
N VAL A 161 52.59 39.79 29.28
CA VAL A 161 52.14 40.97 28.47
C VAL A 161 51.04 40.79 27.41
N ASN A 162 49.87 41.37 27.75
CA ASN A 162 48.89 42.12 26.95
C ASN A 162 48.65 41.76 25.47
N SER A 163 47.40 41.43 25.13
CA SER A 163 46.54 42.27 24.25
C SER A 163 45.21 41.57 23.86
N GLY A 164 44.13 42.35 23.78
CA GLY A 164 43.00 42.07 22.87
C GLY A 164 41.88 41.17 23.40
N THR A 165 40.93 41.78 24.10
CA THR A 165 39.63 41.21 24.44
C THR A 165 38.79 40.95 23.18
N SER A 166 38.51 39.69 22.85
CA SER A 166 37.33 39.29 22.05
C SER A 166 36.67 38.08 22.70
N ALA A 167 35.66 38.37 23.52
CA ALA A 167 34.75 37.37 24.06
C ALA A 167 34.03 36.68 22.88
N THR A 168 34.33 35.40 22.67
CA THR A 168 33.46 34.50 21.93
C THR A 168 32.86 33.55 22.95
N ASP A 169 31.64 33.90 23.36
CA ASP A 169 30.77 33.04 24.14
C ASP A 169 30.58 31.71 23.40
N LYS A 170 31.32 30.67 23.80
CA LYS A 170 30.95 29.28 23.51
C LYS A 170 29.77 28.93 24.40
N ALA A 171 28.60 29.40 24.00
CA ALA A 171 27.34 28.85 24.47
C ALA A 171 27.28 27.39 24.01
N SER A 172 27.44 26.47 24.96
CA SER A 172 27.06 25.07 24.86
C SER A 172 25.57 24.98 24.52
N GLY A 173 25.25 25.05 23.23
CA GLY A 173 23.92 24.85 22.69
C GLY A 173 23.69 23.35 22.49
N SER A 174 22.72 22.82 23.23
CA SER A 174 22.07 21.53 22.99
C SER A 174 21.92 21.28 21.48
N HIS A 175 22.35 20.09 21.02
CA HIS A 175 22.01 19.54 19.70
C HIS A 175 20.48 19.48 19.58
N VAL A 176 19.87 20.59 19.17
CA VAL A 176 18.57 20.58 18.54
C VAL A 176 18.82 19.92 17.20
N GLU A 177 18.37 18.67 17.04
CA GLU A 177 18.25 18.03 15.73
C GLU A 177 17.52 19.01 14.81
N GLN A 178 18.27 19.76 14.00
CA GLN A 178 17.68 20.56 12.94
C GLN A 178 16.86 19.59 12.07
N PRO A 179 15.60 19.89 11.74
CA PRO A 179 14.80 19.02 10.89
C PRO A 179 15.46 18.95 9.51
N GLN A 180 16.27 17.92 9.27
CA GLN A 180 16.81 17.66 7.95
C GLN A 180 15.61 17.55 7.00
N ALA A 181 15.63 18.35 5.92
CA ALA A 181 14.57 18.37 4.93
C ALA A 181 14.29 16.93 4.47
N ARG A 182 13.10 16.40 4.79
CA ARG A 182 12.73 15.03 4.42
C ARG A 182 12.81 14.87 2.90
N GLN A 183 13.56 13.87 2.45
CA GLN A 183 13.72 13.60 1.03
C GLN A 183 12.44 12.99 0.46
N PRO A 184 11.94 13.48 -0.70
CA PRO A 184 10.79 12.89 -1.34
C PRO A 184 11.12 11.44 -1.77
N ALA A 185 10.14 10.55 -1.67
CA ALA A 185 10.31 9.16 -2.06
C ALA A 185 10.58 9.05 -3.57
N GLY A 186 11.47 8.13 -3.94
CA GLY A 186 11.68 7.76 -5.33
C GLY A 186 10.50 6.99 -5.93
N PHE A 187 10.60 6.68 -7.23
CA PHE A 187 9.59 5.94 -7.99
C PHE A 187 9.08 4.67 -7.27
N TRP A 188 10.00 3.86 -6.75
CA TRP A 188 9.65 2.62 -6.04
C TRP A 188 8.85 2.84 -4.75
N GLY A 189 9.02 3.98 -4.08
CA GLY A 189 8.20 4.33 -2.91
C GLY A 189 6.76 4.62 -3.30
N TYR A 190 6.55 5.36 -4.38
CA TYR A 190 5.19 5.61 -4.91
C TYR A 190 4.53 4.32 -5.38
N VAL A 191 5.24 3.47 -6.12
CA VAL A 191 4.75 2.14 -6.52
C VAL A 191 4.35 1.32 -5.29
N PHE A 192 5.20 1.27 -4.27
CA PHE A 192 4.91 0.57 -3.03
C PHE A 192 3.64 1.07 -2.32
N GLN A 193 3.45 2.38 -2.24
CA GLN A 193 2.26 2.99 -1.64
C GLN A 193 1.00 2.76 -2.49
N ILE A 194 1.10 2.81 -3.81
CA ILE A 194 -0.02 2.54 -4.72
C ILE A 194 -0.48 1.08 -4.57
N ILE A 195 0.47 0.13 -4.55
CA ILE A 195 0.16 -1.29 -4.34
C ILE A 195 -0.51 -1.49 -2.98
N PHE A 196 -0.03 -0.84 -1.90
CA PHE A 196 -0.68 -0.89 -0.58
C PHE A 196 -2.16 -0.49 -0.64
N GLN A 197 -2.47 0.59 -1.34
CA GLN A 197 -3.83 1.12 -1.44
C GLN A 197 -4.74 0.29 -2.34
N MET A 198 -4.20 -0.27 -3.41
CA MET A 198 -4.90 -1.26 -4.23
C MET A 198 -5.25 -2.49 -3.39
N ASN A 199 -4.29 -3.02 -2.63
CA ASN A 199 -4.50 -4.17 -1.74
C ASN A 199 -5.52 -3.86 -0.64
N ALA A 200 -5.47 -2.68 -0.02
CA ALA A 200 -6.43 -2.24 0.99
C ALA A 200 -7.88 -2.31 0.50
N GLY A 201 -8.16 -1.75 -0.69
CA GLY A 201 -9.48 -1.85 -1.30
C GLY A 201 -9.84 -3.28 -1.70
N ALA A 202 -8.90 -3.99 -2.34
CA ALA A 202 -9.14 -5.31 -2.92
C ALA A 202 -9.36 -6.39 -1.86
N VAL A 203 -8.65 -6.36 -0.73
CA VAL A 203 -8.87 -7.29 0.39
C VAL A 203 -10.24 -7.10 0.99
N VAL A 204 -10.64 -5.86 1.31
CA VAL A 204 -11.97 -5.59 1.86
C VAL A 204 -13.06 -6.01 0.87
N LEU A 205 -12.90 -5.71 -0.43
CA LEU A 205 -13.85 -6.14 -1.45
C LEU A 205 -13.97 -7.66 -1.54
N THR A 206 -12.85 -8.36 -1.65
CA THR A 206 -12.83 -9.82 -1.80
C THR A 206 -13.37 -10.52 -0.57
N ASP A 207 -13.02 -10.05 0.64
CA ASP A 207 -13.52 -10.59 1.90
C ASP A 207 -15.01 -10.30 2.08
N CYS A 208 -15.48 -9.08 1.78
CA CYS A 208 -16.90 -8.76 1.86
C CYS A 208 -17.73 -9.64 0.90
N VAL A 209 -17.29 -9.78 -0.35
CA VAL A 209 -17.98 -10.65 -1.32
C VAL A 209 -17.93 -12.11 -0.86
N PHE A 210 -16.78 -12.59 -0.38
CA PHE A 210 -16.63 -13.95 0.10
C PHE A 210 -17.56 -14.24 1.29
N TRP A 211 -17.45 -13.46 2.36
CA TRP A 211 -18.17 -13.72 3.61
C TRP A 211 -19.66 -13.39 3.55
N PHE A 212 -20.06 -12.33 2.85
CA PHE A 212 -21.47 -11.90 2.82
C PHE A 212 -22.27 -12.42 1.64
N ILE A 213 -21.61 -12.87 0.55
CA ILE A 213 -22.31 -13.35 -0.65
C ILE A 213 -22.02 -14.83 -0.88
N ILE A 214 -20.74 -15.22 -0.96
CA ILE A 214 -20.36 -16.58 -1.37
C ILE A 214 -20.63 -17.61 -0.26
N VAL A 215 -20.17 -17.34 0.97
CA VAL A 215 -20.33 -18.27 2.10
C VAL A 215 -21.79 -18.59 2.40
N PRO A 216 -22.73 -17.61 2.50
CA PRO A 216 -24.14 -17.91 2.72
C PRO A 216 -24.72 -18.78 1.59
N PHE A 217 -24.37 -18.48 0.33
CA PHE A 217 -24.85 -19.25 -0.81
C PHE A 217 -24.33 -20.69 -0.83
N LEU A 218 -23.07 -20.92 -0.41
CA LEU A 218 -22.48 -22.26 -0.30
C LEU A 218 -23.00 -23.03 0.90
N THR A 219 -23.25 -22.36 2.03
CA THR A 219 -23.82 -22.96 3.24
C THR A 219 -25.25 -23.45 3.00
N ILE A 220 -26.06 -22.71 2.24
CA ILE A 220 -27.42 -23.14 1.84
C ILE A 220 -27.39 -24.40 0.96
N LYS A 221 -26.25 -24.68 0.29
CA LYS A 221 -26.10 -25.80 -0.65
C LYS A 221 -25.26 -26.95 -0.09
N ASP A 222 -25.00 -27.00 1.21
CA ASP A 222 -24.20 -28.02 1.89
C ASP A 222 -22.81 -28.26 1.28
N TYR A 223 -22.20 -27.22 0.68
CA TYR A 223 -20.85 -27.33 0.13
C TYR A 223 -19.79 -27.20 1.24
N ASN A 224 -18.89 -28.18 1.32
CA ASN A 224 -17.70 -28.08 2.16
C ASN A 224 -16.75 -27.01 1.60
N LEU A 225 -16.62 -25.90 2.32
CA LEU A 225 -15.65 -24.85 2.00
C LEU A 225 -14.23 -25.41 2.16
N ASN A 226 -13.39 -25.23 1.13
CA ASN A 226 -11.99 -25.60 1.22
C ASN A 226 -11.28 -24.73 2.27
N PHE A 227 -10.67 -25.36 3.27
CA PHE A 227 -9.96 -24.69 4.36
C PHE A 227 -8.92 -23.70 3.84
N LEU A 228 -8.23 -24.02 2.74
CA LEU A 228 -7.23 -23.15 2.13
C LEU A 228 -7.81 -21.81 1.65
N ILE A 229 -9.03 -21.82 1.10
CA ILE A 229 -9.70 -20.61 0.59
C ILE A 229 -10.09 -19.70 1.76
N ILE A 230 -10.67 -20.27 2.82
CA ILE A 230 -11.00 -19.51 4.05
C ILE A 230 -9.73 -18.90 4.65
N ASN A 231 -8.67 -19.71 4.73
CA ASN A 231 -7.40 -19.32 5.31
C ASN A 231 -6.76 -18.14 4.54
N MET A 232 -6.86 -18.11 3.21
CA MET A 232 -6.35 -17.00 2.39
C MET A 232 -7.01 -15.66 2.68
N HIS A 233 -8.34 -15.63 2.80
CA HIS A 233 -9.07 -14.40 3.12
C HIS A 233 -8.67 -13.87 4.50
N THR A 234 -8.64 -14.74 5.52
CA THR A 234 -8.24 -14.34 6.87
C THR A 234 -6.78 -13.90 6.94
N ILE A 235 -5.85 -14.63 6.31
CA ILE A 235 -4.41 -14.32 6.36
C ILE A 235 -4.10 -12.99 5.66
N ASN A 236 -4.70 -12.72 4.52
CA ASN A 236 -4.53 -11.45 3.81
C ASN A 236 -4.96 -10.26 4.67
N ALA A 237 -6.14 -10.36 5.29
CA ALA A 237 -6.64 -9.33 6.20
C ALA A 237 -5.71 -9.13 7.39
N VAL A 238 -5.29 -10.21 8.05
CA VAL A 238 -4.40 -10.16 9.22
C VAL A 238 -3.07 -9.50 8.89
N PHE A 239 -2.39 -9.91 7.82
CA PHE A 239 -1.10 -9.32 7.45
C PHE A 239 -1.24 -7.87 7.01
N LEU A 240 -2.27 -7.53 6.24
CA LEU A 240 -2.46 -6.15 5.77
C LEU A 240 -2.84 -5.20 6.92
N LEU A 241 -3.64 -5.66 7.88
CA LEU A 241 -3.96 -4.90 9.10
C LEU A 241 -2.74 -4.77 10.02
N GLY A 242 -1.94 -5.83 10.16
CA GLY A 242 -0.68 -5.79 10.92
C GLY A 242 0.33 -4.81 10.31
N GLU A 243 0.51 -4.86 8.99
CA GLU A 243 1.32 -3.89 8.25
C GLU A 243 0.81 -2.46 8.46
N THR A 244 -0.51 -2.28 8.35
CA THR A 244 -1.17 -0.99 8.59
C THR A 244 -0.92 -0.49 10.00
N ALA A 245 -0.97 -1.36 11.02
CA ALA A 245 -0.74 -0.98 12.40
C ALA A 245 0.71 -0.52 12.65
N LEU A 246 1.69 -1.07 11.91
CA LEU A 246 3.11 -0.80 12.13
C LEU A 246 3.68 0.31 11.25
N ASN A 247 3.30 0.39 9.97
CA ASN A 247 3.94 1.28 9.00
C ASN A 247 3.57 2.75 9.17
N SER A 248 4.33 3.64 8.53
CA SER A 248 4.06 5.09 8.47
C SER A 248 3.45 5.56 7.15
N LEU A 249 2.91 4.65 6.32
CA LEU A 249 2.46 5.01 4.98
C LEU A 249 1.24 5.95 5.04
N PRO A 250 1.25 7.06 4.26
CA PRO A 250 0.05 7.86 4.08
C PRO A 250 -1.01 7.09 3.28
N PHE A 251 -2.28 7.43 3.49
CA PHE A 251 -3.40 6.86 2.75
C PHE A 251 -4.26 7.95 2.07
N PRO A 252 -3.75 8.60 1.00
CA PRO A 252 -4.56 9.55 0.25
C PRO A 252 -5.81 8.91 -0.35
N TRP A 253 -6.93 9.62 -0.24
CA TRP A 253 -8.22 9.12 -0.70
C TRP A 253 -8.32 9.02 -2.22
N PHE A 254 -7.70 9.96 -2.96
CA PHE A 254 -7.77 10.02 -4.43
C PHE A 254 -7.19 8.78 -5.13
N ARG A 255 -6.34 8.01 -4.44
CA ARG A 255 -5.73 6.80 -4.99
C ARG A 255 -6.64 5.58 -5.02
N ILE A 256 -7.90 5.73 -4.60
CA ILE A 256 -8.99 4.82 -4.96
C ILE A 256 -9.06 4.59 -6.48
N GLY A 257 -8.62 5.56 -7.31
CA GLY A 257 -8.53 5.40 -8.75
C GLY A 257 -7.67 4.20 -9.17
N TYR A 258 -6.55 3.92 -8.49
CA TYR A 258 -5.73 2.75 -8.78
C TYR A 258 -6.43 1.43 -8.44
N PHE A 259 -7.25 1.42 -7.38
CA PHE A 259 -8.05 0.25 -7.04
C PHE A 259 -9.10 -0.05 -8.12
N PHE A 260 -9.79 0.97 -8.64
CA PHE A 260 -10.67 0.80 -9.79
C PHE A 260 -9.92 0.33 -11.04
N LEU A 261 -8.76 0.92 -11.35
CA LEU A 261 -7.94 0.50 -12.49
C LEU A 261 -7.52 -0.97 -12.38
N TRP A 262 -7.14 -1.43 -11.18
CA TRP A 262 -6.82 -2.83 -10.92
C TRP A 262 -7.98 -3.76 -11.29
N THR A 263 -9.19 -3.44 -10.83
CA THR A 263 -10.37 -4.24 -11.13
C THR A 263 -10.76 -4.18 -12.60
N VAL A 264 -10.65 -3.01 -13.24
CA VAL A 264 -10.85 -2.89 -14.69
C VAL A 264 -9.86 -3.75 -15.45
N THR A 265 -8.57 -3.74 -15.09
CA THR A 265 -7.56 -4.61 -15.71
C THR A 265 -7.93 -6.08 -15.58
N TYR A 266 -8.39 -6.51 -14.41
CA TYR A 266 -8.86 -7.88 -14.22
C TYR A 266 -10.08 -8.21 -15.10
N VAL A 267 -11.08 -7.32 -15.17
CA VAL A 267 -12.28 -7.52 -16.01
C VAL A 267 -11.90 -7.63 -17.49
N VAL A 268 -11.03 -6.75 -17.98
CA VAL A 268 -10.53 -6.78 -19.36
C VAL A 268 -9.76 -8.08 -19.62
N PHE A 269 -8.89 -8.50 -18.70
CA PHE A 269 -8.20 -9.78 -18.78
C PHE A 269 -9.19 -10.95 -18.90
N GLN A 270 -10.22 -10.98 -18.06
CA GLN A 270 -11.25 -12.03 -18.12
C GLN A 270 -11.99 -12.04 -19.45
N TRP A 271 -12.35 -10.86 -19.97
CA TRP A 271 -13.03 -10.75 -21.24
C TRP A 271 -12.17 -11.27 -22.39
N LEU A 272 -10.90 -10.87 -22.43
CA LEU A 272 -9.95 -11.35 -23.42
C LEU A 272 -9.81 -12.88 -23.37
N VAL A 273 -9.57 -13.44 -22.18
CA VAL A 273 -9.43 -14.89 -22.00
C VAL A 273 -10.67 -15.63 -22.50
N HIS A 274 -11.88 -15.18 -22.14
CA HIS A 274 -13.12 -15.86 -22.55
C HIS A 274 -13.48 -15.64 -24.03
N ALA A 275 -12.95 -14.59 -24.66
CA ALA A 275 -13.11 -14.37 -26.10
C ALA A 275 -12.26 -15.34 -26.93
N PHE A 276 -11.06 -15.69 -26.43
CA PHE A 276 -10.14 -16.60 -27.13
C PHE A 276 -10.29 -18.07 -26.71
N PHE A 277 -10.64 -18.33 -25.46
CA PHE A 277 -10.69 -19.66 -24.89
C PHE A 277 -12.08 -19.94 -24.31
N LYS A 278 -12.60 -21.14 -24.63
CA LYS A 278 -13.87 -21.62 -24.09
C LYS A 278 -13.65 -22.14 -22.67
N LEU A 279 -13.77 -21.25 -21.69
CA LEU A 279 -13.62 -21.54 -20.27
C LEU A 279 -14.92 -21.25 -19.51
N TRP A 280 -15.03 -21.79 -18.30
CA TRP A 280 -16.10 -21.40 -17.40
C TRP A 280 -15.77 -20.06 -16.73
N TRP A 281 -16.79 -19.26 -16.45
CA TRP A 281 -16.59 -18.02 -15.70
C TRP A 281 -16.17 -18.31 -14.26
N PRO A 282 -15.08 -17.69 -13.75
CA PRO A 282 -14.66 -17.89 -12.36
C PRO A 282 -15.69 -17.36 -11.38
N TYR A 283 -16.48 -16.36 -11.79
CA TYR A 283 -17.56 -15.78 -10.99
C TYR A 283 -18.86 -15.73 -11.80
N PRO A 284 -19.99 -16.25 -11.27
CA PRO A 284 -21.27 -16.23 -11.98
C PRO A 284 -21.75 -14.83 -12.35
N PHE A 285 -21.40 -13.81 -11.55
CA PHE A 285 -21.77 -12.42 -11.79
C PHE A 285 -20.97 -11.74 -12.92
N LEU A 286 -19.90 -12.37 -13.43
CA LEU A 286 -19.16 -11.90 -14.60
C LEU A 286 -19.72 -12.45 -15.92
N ASP A 287 -20.53 -13.51 -15.85
CA ASP A 287 -21.11 -14.15 -17.03
C ASP A 287 -22.05 -13.19 -17.78
N LEU A 288 -21.65 -12.82 -18.99
CA LEU A 288 -22.34 -11.84 -19.82
C LEU A 288 -23.64 -12.38 -20.43
N SER A 289 -23.89 -13.70 -20.34
CA SER A 289 -25.17 -14.29 -20.73
C SER A 289 -26.29 -14.00 -19.73
N SER A 290 -25.95 -13.70 -18.47
CA SER A 290 -26.92 -13.45 -17.40
C SER A 290 -27.76 -12.20 -17.68
N PRO A 291 -29.08 -12.22 -17.44
CA PRO A 291 -29.94 -11.03 -17.63
C PRO A 291 -29.60 -9.89 -16.66
N TYR A 292 -29.03 -10.20 -15.51
CA TYR A 292 -28.69 -9.22 -14.47
C TYR A 292 -27.24 -8.73 -14.57
N VAL A 293 -26.49 -9.12 -15.62
CA VAL A 293 -25.06 -8.80 -15.70
C VAL A 293 -24.75 -7.29 -15.64
N PRO A 294 -25.52 -6.37 -16.28
CA PRO A 294 -25.20 -4.95 -16.15
C PRO A 294 -25.36 -4.42 -14.72
N LEU A 295 -26.31 -4.98 -13.97
CA LEU A 295 -26.52 -4.63 -12.56
C LEU A 295 -25.39 -5.15 -11.69
N TRP A 296 -24.85 -6.33 -11.98
CA TRP A 296 -23.69 -6.87 -11.27
C TRP A 296 -22.44 -6.03 -11.47
N TYR A 297 -22.14 -5.64 -12.71
CA TYR A 297 -20.98 -4.79 -13.02
C TYR A 297 -21.10 -3.43 -12.34
N LEU A 298 -22.29 -2.82 -12.36
CA LEU A 298 -22.57 -1.58 -11.64
C LEU A 298 -22.43 -1.76 -10.12
N SER A 299 -23.00 -2.83 -9.56
CA SER A 299 -22.97 -3.09 -8.11
C SER A 299 -21.55 -3.31 -7.60
N VAL A 300 -20.74 -4.11 -8.30
CA VAL A 300 -19.33 -4.32 -7.97
C VAL A 300 -18.56 -3.01 -8.09
N GLY A 301 -18.79 -2.22 -9.14
CA GLY A 301 -18.20 -0.88 -9.27
C GLY A 301 -18.54 0.03 -8.09
N LEU A 302 -19.81 0.06 -7.67
CA LEU A 302 -20.25 0.83 -6.51
C LEU A 302 -19.64 0.33 -5.20
N LEU A 303 -19.46 -0.98 -5.02
CA LEU A 303 -18.85 -1.58 -3.82
C LEU A 303 -17.39 -1.14 -3.58
N HIS A 304 -16.68 -0.66 -4.59
CA HIS A 304 -15.31 -0.15 -4.40
C HIS A 304 -15.28 1.03 -3.43
N ILE A 305 -16.30 1.90 -3.46
CA ILE A 305 -16.39 3.09 -2.63
C ILE A 305 -16.49 2.71 -1.13
N PRO A 306 -17.48 1.93 -0.67
CA PRO A 306 -17.56 1.54 0.73
C PRO A 306 -16.38 0.66 1.15
N CYS A 307 -15.89 -0.26 0.30
CA CYS A 307 -14.73 -1.11 0.65
C CYS A 307 -13.47 -0.28 0.90
N TYR A 308 -13.17 0.66 0.00
CA TYR A 308 -12.04 1.58 0.18
C TYR A 308 -12.25 2.53 1.36
N SER A 309 -13.51 2.97 1.60
CA SER A 309 -13.86 3.83 2.71
C SER A 309 -13.69 3.15 4.07
N ILE A 310 -14.03 1.86 4.19
CA ILE A 310 -13.79 1.07 5.41
C ILE A 310 -12.30 1.10 5.76
N PHE A 311 -11.43 0.85 4.78
CA PHE A 311 -9.98 0.87 5.04
C PHE A 311 -9.47 2.29 5.36
N ALA A 312 -10.00 3.31 4.68
CA ALA A 312 -9.69 4.71 5.01
C ALA A 312 -10.10 5.07 6.45
N LEU A 313 -11.23 4.53 6.93
CA LEU A 313 -11.67 4.69 8.32
C LEU A 313 -10.71 3.99 9.30
N ILE A 314 -10.22 2.79 8.96
CA ILE A 314 -9.21 2.09 9.77
C ILE A 314 -7.93 2.93 9.88
N MET A 315 -7.47 3.53 8.78
CA MET A 315 -6.33 4.45 8.79
C MET A 315 -6.58 5.67 9.67
N LYS A 316 -7.76 6.30 9.57
CA LYS A 316 -8.14 7.44 10.40
C LYS A 316 -8.19 7.07 11.89
N MET A 317 -8.76 5.91 12.21
CA MET A 317 -8.83 5.38 13.57
C MET A 317 -7.43 5.11 14.14
N LYS A 318 -6.53 4.51 13.36
CA LYS A 318 -5.11 4.33 13.72
C LYS A 318 -4.48 5.66 14.09
N HIS A 319 -4.61 6.68 13.23
CA HIS A 319 -4.01 7.98 13.45
C HIS A 319 -4.53 8.63 14.73
N GLN A 320 -5.85 8.58 14.98
CA GLN A 320 -6.47 9.09 16.20
C GLN A 320 -6.04 8.32 17.45
N LEU A 321 -5.99 6.99 17.37
CA LEU A 321 -5.61 6.13 18.49
C LEU A 321 -4.16 6.38 18.90
N TYR A 322 -3.24 6.41 17.95
CA TYR A 322 -1.82 6.59 18.23
C TYR A 322 -1.47 8.01 18.64
N SER A 323 -2.10 9.04 18.06
CA SER A 323 -1.90 10.42 18.52
C SER A 323 -2.41 10.62 19.95
N THR A 324 -3.50 9.96 20.33
CA THR A 324 -4.08 10.09 21.68
C THR A 324 -3.31 9.26 22.71
N ARG A 325 -2.93 8.01 22.38
CA ARG A 325 -2.29 7.08 23.33
C ARG A 325 -0.78 7.24 23.41
N PHE A 326 -0.14 7.69 22.34
CA PHE A 326 1.33 7.76 22.23
C PHE A 326 1.80 9.10 21.65
N PRO A 327 1.39 10.26 22.20
CA PRO A 327 1.63 11.58 21.59
C PRO A 327 3.11 11.88 21.36
N GLU A 328 3.99 11.51 22.30
CA GLU A 328 5.44 11.76 22.19
C GLU A 328 6.15 10.78 21.23
N SER A 329 5.57 9.58 21.07
CA SER A 329 6.15 8.51 20.27
C SER A 329 5.65 8.50 18.83
N TYR A 330 4.49 9.07 18.54
CA TYR A 330 3.86 8.99 17.24
C TYR A 330 4.51 9.97 16.22
N GLN A 331 4.95 9.45 15.07
CA GLN A 331 5.71 10.22 14.06
C GLN A 331 4.94 10.58 12.79
N CYS A 332 3.70 10.10 12.65
CA CYS A 332 2.91 10.24 11.43
C CYS A 332 1.83 11.35 11.51
N GLY A 333 1.89 12.23 12.51
CA GLY A 333 1.04 13.41 12.57
C GLY A 333 1.43 14.41 11.46
N ARG A 334 0.46 14.79 10.63
CA ARG A 334 0.57 15.89 9.67
C ARG A 334 -0.47 16.94 10.01
#